data_AF-A0A820HYF2-F1
#
_entry.id   AF-A0A820HYF2-F1
#
_cell.length_a   1.000
_cell.length_b   1.000
_cell.length_c   1.000
_cell.angle_alpha   90.00
_cell.angle_beta   90.00
_cell.angle_gamma   90.00
#
_symmetry.space_group_name_H-M   'P 1'
#
loop_
_entity.id
_entity.type
_entity.pdbx_description
1 polymer ?
#
loop_
_entity_poly.entity_id
_entity_poly.type
_entity_poly.pdbx_seq_one_letter_code
_entity_poly.pdbx_strand_id
1 'polypeptide(L)'
;MPPYWSLGFHLCRYAYNSIDNLRTVIKRMHDAQFPYDVQWTDIDAMSSHLDFTYDKTTFNGLPDLVRSLQSEGKHYVNIIDPGISSTQRSGSYAPYDDGLKRAIFMTKFNSTEPIIGKVWPGLTAFPDFTNENSIEWWTNVAATFHDVIPFDGIWIDMNEPSNFVDGSHIGCTNNALDNPPFVPHVLGNTLYAFTVCPSAQQALSSH
;
A
#
# COMPACT_ATOMS: atom_id res chain seq x y z
N MET A 1 13.91 -18.79 1.75
CA MET A 1 13.45 -19.88 0.86
C MET A 1 12.03 -19.55 0.46
N PRO A 2 11.72 -19.40 -0.84
CA PRO A 2 10.36 -19.06 -1.28
C PRO A 2 9.39 -20.23 -1.03
N PRO A 3 8.10 -19.98 -0.75
CA PRO A 3 7.10 -21.03 -0.76
C PRO A 3 6.99 -21.61 -2.18
N TYR A 4 6.79 -22.93 -2.31
CA TYR A 4 6.85 -23.59 -3.62
C TYR A 4 5.82 -23.03 -4.62
N TRP A 5 4.63 -22.65 -4.14
CA TRP A 5 3.57 -22.08 -4.97
C TRP A 5 3.97 -20.77 -5.66
N SER A 6 4.92 -20.01 -5.09
CA SER A 6 5.36 -18.74 -5.70
C SER A 6 6.28 -18.93 -6.90
N LEU A 7 6.60 -20.18 -7.26
CA LEU A 7 7.28 -20.55 -8.50
C LEU A 7 6.30 -20.85 -9.64
N GLY A 8 4.99 -20.94 -9.34
CA GLY A 8 3.93 -21.15 -10.31
C GLY A 8 3.67 -19.91 -11.17
N PHE A 9 2.66 -19.97 -12.04
CA PHE A 9 2.27 -18.80 -12.83
C PHE A 9 1.31 -17.88 -12.05
N HIS A 10 1.57 -16.58 -12.13
CA HIS A 10 0.82 -15.52 -11.44
C HIS A 10 0.05 -14.69 -12.47
N LEU A 11 -1.24 -14.49 -12.23
CA LEU A 11 -2.08 -13.63 -13.05
C LEU A 11 -2.43 -12.35 -12.30
N CYS A 12 -2.09 -11.21 -12.89
CA CYS A 12 -2.30 -9.88 -12.34
C CYS A 12 -2.66 -8.88 -13.45
N ARG A 13 -3.39 -7.83 -13.08
CA ARG A 13 -3.45 -6.57 -13.83
C ARG A 13 -3.92 -5.46 -12.90
N TYR A 14 -3.54 -4.24 -13.24
CA TYR A 14 -4.22 -3.07 -12.75
C TYR A 14 -5.64 -2.99 -13.34
N ALA A 15 -6.63 -2.72 -12.48
CA ALA A 15 -8.00 -2.39 -12.85
C ALA A 15 -8.74 -3.53 -13.57
N TYR A 16 -9.09 -4.60 -12.83
CA TYR A 16 -10.19 -5.49 -13.21
C TYR A 16 -11.54 -4.76 -13.15
N ASN A 17 -11.67 -3.75 -12.28
CA ASN A 17 -12.80 -2.85 -12.04
C ASN A 17 -14.04 -3.49 -11.39
N SER A 18 -14.18 -4.81 -11.38
CA SER A 18 -15.27 -5.50 -10.69
C SER A 18 -14.95 -6.97 -10.42
N ILE A 19 -15.66 -7.55 -9.44
CA ILE A 19 -15.60 -8.98 -9.14
C ILE A 19 -16.01 -9.85 -10.34
N ASP A 20 -16.95 -9.38 -11.17
CA ASP A 20 -17.44 -10.14 -12.32
C ASP A 20 -16.42 -10.20 -13.45
N ASN A 21 -15.69 -9.11 -13.67
CA ASN A 21 -14.57 -9.08 -14.61
C ASN A 21 -13.45 -10.01 -14.12
N LEU A 22 -13.12 -9.97 -12.82
CA LEU A 22 -12.15 -10.87 -12.21
C LEU A 22 -12.55 -12.34 -12.37
N ARG A 23 -13.79 -12.70 -12.02
CA ARG A 23 -14.35 -14.05 -12.20
C ARG A 23 -14.31 -14.50 -13.66
N THR A 24 -14.62 -13.60 -14.60
CA THR A 24 -14.59 -13.91 -16.04
C THR A 24 -13.18 -14.28 -16.48
N VAL A 25 -12.16 -13.56 -16.02
CA VAL A 25 -10.76 -13.86 -16.35
C VAL A 25 -10.32 -15.18 -15.72
N ILE A 26 -10.59 -15.39 -14.44
CA ILE A 26 -10.33 -16.65 -13.73
C ILE A 26 -10.96 -17.84 -14.46
N LYS A 27 -12.25 -17.72 -14.82
CA LYS A 27 -12.97 -18.77 -15.53
C LYS A 27 -12.32 -19.11 -16.87
N ARG A 28 -11.91 -18.10 -17.65
CA ARG A 28 -11.24 -18.34 -18.94
C ARG A 28 -9.92 -19.08 -18.80
N MET A 29 -9.14 -18.77 -17.76
CA MET A 29 -7.89 -19.49 -17.47
C MET A 29 -8.15 -20.94 -17.09
N HIS A 30 -9.17 -21.18 -16.26
CA HIS A 30 -9.62 -22.51 -15.88
C HIS A 30 -10.12 -23.31 -17.09
N ASP A 31 -11.02 -22.74 -17.91
CA ASP A 31 -11.58 -23.39 -19.11
C ASP A 31 -10.49 -23.74 -20.14
N ALA A 32 -9.45 -22.91 -20.24
CA ALA A 32 -8.29 -23.15 -21.09
C ALA A 32 -7.29 -24.18 -20.52
N GLN A 33 -7.56 -24.72 -19.33
CA GLN A 33 -6.64 -25.59 -18.58
C GLN A 33 -5.24 -24.97 -18.43
N PHE A 34 -5.18 -23.64 -18.29
CA PHE A 34 -3.91 -22.94 -18.16
C PHE A 34 -3.33 -23.20 -16.76
N PRO A 35 -2.05 -23.62 -16.64
CA PRO A 35 -1.42 -23.80 -15.35
C PRO A 35 -1.19 -22.44 -14.71
N TYR A 36 -2.05 -22.04 -13.77
CA TYR A 36 -1.86 -20.85 -12.93
C TYR A 36 -2.16 -21.15 -11.47
N ASP A 37 -1.28 -20.64 -10.61
CA ASP A 37 -1.27 -20.90 -9.18
C ASP A 37 -1.79 -19.70 -8.40
N VAL A 38 -1.55 -18.47 -8.86
CA VAL A 38 -1.79 -17.27 -8.04
C VAL A 38 -2.60 -16.23 -8.78
N GLN A 39 -3.69 -15.77 -8.14
CA GLN A 39 -4.47 -14.62 -8.60
C GLN A 39 -4.13 -13.39 -7.76
N TRP A 40 -3.89 -12.27 -8.43
CA TRP A 40 -3.58 -11.00 -7.80
C TRP A 40 -4.74 -10.02 -7.96
N THR A 41 -4.97 -9.16 -6.97
CA THR A 41 -5.81 -7.98 -7.13
C THR A 41 -5.03 -6.72 -6.81
N ASP A 42 -5.19 -5.75 -7.67
CA ASP A 42 -4.63 -4.41 -7.53
C ASP A 42 -5.59 -3.51 -6.72
N ILE A 43 -5.27 -2.22 -6.60
CA ILE A 43 -5.94 -1.21 -5.77
C ILE A 43 -7.42 -1.00 -6.12
N ASP A 44 -7.88 -1.46 -7.29
CA ASP A 44 -9.29 -1.39 -7.67
C ASP A 44 -10.19 -2.27 -6.79
N ALA A 45 -9.63 -3.28 -6.12
CA ALA A 45 -10.34 -4.08 -5.13
C ALA A 45 -10.62 -3.33 -3.82
N MET A 46 -9.85 -2.30 -3.50
CA MET A 46 -9.95 -1.53 -2.27
C MET A 46 -11.11 -0.54 -2.30
N SER A 47 -11.71 -0.22 -1.14
CA SER A 47 -12.71 0.83 -1.09
C SER A 47 -12.03 2.20 -1.21
N SER A 48 -12.27 2.91 -2.31
CA SER A 48 -11.65 4.21 -2.59
C SER A 48 -10.11 4.21 -2.49
N HIS A 49 -9.47 3.10 -2.86
CA HIS A 49 -8.02 2.89 -2.76
C HIS A 49 -7.46 2.97 -1.32
N LEU A 50 -8.29 2.74 -0.30
CA LEU A 50 -7.86 2.69 1.09
C LEU A 50 -7.29 1.31 1.43
N ASP A 51 -6.02 1.26 1.83
CA ASP A 51 -5.39 0.02 2.31
C ASP A 51 -6.18 -0.63 3.44
N PHE A 52 -6.10 -1.96 3.52
CA PHE A 52 -6.82 -2.79 4.48
C PHE A 52 -8.35 -2.69 4.40
N THR A 53 -8.86 -2.37 3.21
CA THR A 53 -10.29 -2.39 2.90
C THR A 53 -10.54 -3.13 1.59
N TYR A 54 -11.79 -3.50 1.32
CA TYR A 54 -12.23 -3.88 -0.01
C TYR A 54 -13.57 -3.22 -0.33
N ASP A 55 -13.83 -2.95 -1.60
CA ASP A 55 -15.08 -2.34 -2.04
C ASP A 55 -16.23 -3.35 -1.99
N LYS A 56 -17.13 -3.20 -1.03
CA LYS A 56 -18.26 -4.12 -0.82
C LYS A 56 -19.34 -4.02 -1.90
N THR A 57 -19.25 -3.09 -2.84
CA THR A 57 -20.20 -2.91 -3.94
C THR A 57 -19.66 -3.56 -5.22
N THR A 58 -18.49 -3.10 -5.67
CA THR A 58 -17.85 -3.54 -6.92
C THR A 58 -17.10 -4.87 -6.76
N PHE A 59 -16.61 -5.15 -5.55
CA PHE A 59 -15.93 -6.39 -5.17
C PHE A 59 -16.74 -7.23 -4.16
N ASN A 60 -18.07 -7.17 -4.26
CA ASN A 60 -18.96 -7.95 -3.41
C ASN A 60 -18.72 -9.47 -3.57
N GLY A 61 -18.47 -10.16 -2.46
CA GLY A 61 -18.15 -11.59 -2.44
C GLY A 61 -16.69 -11.93 -2.76
N LEU A 62 -15.78 -10.94 -2.72
CA LEU A 62 -14.34 -11.18 -2.85
C LEU A 62 -13.80 -12.22 -1.84
N PRO A 63 -14.14 -12.17 -0.53
CA PRO A 63 -13.72 -13.21 0.41
C PRO A 63 -14.13 -14.64 0.02
N ASP A 64 -15.34 -14.80 -0.55
CA ASP A 64 -15.83 -16.12 -1.01
C ASP A 64 -15.08 -16.59 -2.25
N LEU A 65 -14.77 -15.67 -3.18
CA LEU A 65 -13.93 -15.98 -4.34
C LEU A 65 -12.54 -16.47 -3.92
N VAL A 66 -11.91 -15.79 -2.95
CA VAL A 66 -10.59 -16.19 -2.43
C VAL A 66 -10.65 -17.60 -1.83
N ARG A 67 -11.65 -17.90 -1.00
CA ARG A 67 -11.84 -19.25 -0.46
C ARG A 67 -12.08 -20.31 -1.54
N SER A 68 -12.80 -19.97 -2.60
CA SER A 68 -13.00 -20.87 -3.74
C SER A 68 -11.68 -21.19 -4.43
N LEU A 69 -10.84 -20.18 -4.71
CA LEU A 69 -9.53 -20.36 -5.30
C LEU A 69 -8.65 -21.27 -4.43
N GLN A 70 -8.63 -21.05 -3.13
CA GLN A 70 -7.87 -21.85 -2.16
C GLN A 70 -8.36 -23.30 -2.11
N SER A 71 -9.66 -23.55 -2.22
CA SER A 71 -10.22 -24.91 -2.29
C SER A 71 -9.77 -25.68 -3.55
N GLU A 72 -9.37 -24.97 -4.60
CA GLU A 72 -8.81 -25.52 -5.85
C GLU A 72 -7.27 -25.61 -5.82
N GLY A 73 -6.63 -25.31 -4.68
CA GLY A 73 -5.18 -25.30 -4.52
C GLY A 73 -4.48 -24.09 -5.13
N LYS A 74 -5.22 -22.99 -5.36
CA LYS A 74 -4.68 -21.71 -5.83
C LYS A 74 -4.46 -20.76 -4.65
N HIS A 75 -3.67 -19.71 -4.89
CA HIS A 75 -3.32 -18.71 -3.91
C HIS A 75 -3.79 -17.33 -4.34
N TYR A 76 -3.98 -16.45 -3.37
CA TYR A 76 -4.40 -15.08 -3.58
C TYR A 76 -3.41 -14.09 -2.99
N VAL A 77 -3.03 -13.07 -3.77
CA VAL A 77 -2.15 -11.99 -3.33
C VAL A 77 -2.85 -10.66 -3.55
N ASN A 78 -2.89 -9.83 -2.52
CA ASN A 78 -3.36 -8.45 -2.65
C ASN A 78 -2.19 -7.47 -2.59
N ILE A 79 -2.34 -6.35 -3.29
CA ILE A 79 -1.48 -5.19 -3.11
C ILE A 79 -1.78 -4.50 -1.78
N ILE A 80 -0.77 -3.89 -1.16
CA ILE A 80 -0.89 -2.89 -0.09
C ILE A 80 0.17 -1.82 -0.34
N ASP A 81 -0.23 -0.55 -0.28
CA ASP A 81 0.67 0.59 -0.42
C ASP A 81 1.11 1.12 0.96
N PRO A 82 2.22 1.87 1.05
CA PRO A 82 2.61 2.54 2.29
C PRO A 82 1.79 3.81 2.56
N GLY A 83 1.09 4.37 1.58
CA GLY A 83 0.38 5.64 1.70
C GLY A 83 -0.97 5.52 2.41
N ILE A 84 -1.00 5.77 3.73
CA ILE A 84 -2.23 5.67 4.53
C ILE A 84 -3.04 6.97 4.48
N SER A 85 -4.28 6.91 3.98
CA SER A 85 -5.16 8.07 3.84
C SER A 85 -5.34 8.85 5.15
N SER A 86 -5.04 10.15 5.12
CA SER A 86 -5.05 11.03 6.29
C SER A 86 -6.32 11.89 6.43
N THR A 87 -7.25 11.78 5.49
CA THR A 87 -8.44 12.65 5.36
C THR A 87 -9.75 12.00 5.77
N GLN A 88 -9.70 10.75 6.22
CA GLN A 88 -10.89 10.04 6.67
C GLN A 88 -11.42 10.64 7.97
N ARG A 89 -12.73 10.50 8.20
CA ARG A 89 -13.34 10.95 9.46
C ARG A 89 -12.71 10.18 10.63
N SER A 90 -12.37 10.88 11.71
CA SER A 90 -11.83 10.23 12.90
C SER A 90 -12.75 9.10 13.39
N GLY A 91 -12.16 7.92 13.61
CA GLY A 91 -12.85 6.68 13.98
C GLY A 91 -13.43 5.88 12.80
N SER A 92 -13.32 6.35 11.55
CA SER A 92 -13.82 5.61 10.38
C SER A 92 -12.73 4.85 9.63
N TYR A 93 -11.44 5.06 9.94
CA TYR A 93 -10.34 4.41 9.24
C TYR A 93 -9.23 4.01 10.22
N ALA A 94 -9.36 2.80 10.75
CA ALA A 94 -8.51 2.25 11.79
C ALA A 94 -7.00 2.28 11.47
N PRO A 95 -6.52 1.99 10.25
CA PRO A 95 -5.09 2.08 9.93
C PRO A 95 -4.50 3.46 10.26
N TYR A 96 -5.20 4.54 9.89
CA TYR A 96 -4.74 5.90 10.19
C TYR A 96 -4.94 6.28 11.68
N ASP A 97 -6.12 6.00 12.23
CA ASP A 97 -6.45 6.36 13.62
C ASP A 97 -5.53 5.66 14.63
N ASP A 98 -5.19 4.39 14.41
CA ASP A 98 -4.26 3.64 15.27
C ASP A 98 -2.82 4.07 15.05
N GLY A 99 -2.43 4.31 13.80
CA GLY A 99 -1.08 4.81 13.48
C GLY A 99 -0.78 6.16 14.15
N LEU A 100 -1.76 7.08 14.18
CA LEU A 100 -1.63 8.34 14.90
C LEU A 100 -1.44 8.13 16.41
N LYS A 101 -2.21 7.23 17.02
CA LYS A 101 -2.11 6.94 18.47
C LYS A 101 -0.75 6.36 18.84
N ARG A 102 -0.16 5.56 17.95
CA ARG A 102 1.14 4.92 18.15
C ARG A 102 2.33 5.79 17.72
N ALA A 103 2.07 6.98 17.14
CA ALA A 103 3.09 7.88 16.61
C ALA A 103 4.05 7.20 15.62
N ILE A 104 3.50 6.45 14.65
CA ILE A 104 4.27 5.62 13.71
C ILE A 104 4.54 6.28 12.35
N PHE A 105 3.94 7.43 12.07
CA PHE A 105 4.14 8.10 10.78
C PHE A 105 5.43 8.91 10.77
N MET A 106 6.08 8.98 9.60
CA MET A 106 7.14 9.94 9.32
C MET A 106 6.67 11.35 9.65
N THR A 107 7.51 12.17 10.30
CA THR A 107 7.12 13.54 10.70
C THR A 107 7.82 14.60 9.87
N LYS A 108 7.28 15.82 9.89
CA LYS A 108 7.93 16.99 9.28
C LYS A 108 9.23 17.33 10.03
N PHE A 109 10.14 18.02 9.36
CA PHE A 109 11.37 18.52 9.98
C PHE A 109 11.10 19.33 11.26
N ASN A 110 11.79 19.00 12.36
CA ASN A 110 11.63 19.62 13.67
C ASN A 110 10.17 19.69 14.17
N SER A 111 9.35 18.69 13.84
CA SER A 111 7.96 18.58 14.25
C SER A 111 7.59 17.16 14.65
N THR A 112 6.56 17.03 15.48
CA THR A 112 5.91 15.75 15.79
C THR A 112 4.70 15.48 14.89
N GLU A 113 4.35 16.42 14.01
CA GLU A 113 3.25 16.25 13.07
C GLU A 113 3.66 15.35 11.89
N PRO A 114 2.79 14.42 11.46
CA PRO A 114 3.05 13.62 10.27
C PRO A 114 3.33 14.49 9.03
N ILE A 115 4.32 14.09 8.23
CA ILE A 115 4.46 14.62 6.88
C ILE A 115 3.33 14.04 6.01
N ILE A 116 2.63 14.91 5.29
CA ILE A 116 1.49 14.53 4.46
C ILE A 116 1.85 14.73 2.99
N GLY A 117 1.83 13.65 2.23
CA GLY A 117 1.97 13.63 0.77
C GLY A 117 0.64 13.32 0.10
N LYS A 118 0.71 12.69 -1.08
CA LYS A 118 -0.46 12.28 -1.85
C LYS A 118 -0.17 11.00 -2.64
N VAL A 119 -1.04 10.00 -2.51
CA VAL A 119 -1.01 8.76 -3.30
C VAL A 119 -2.44 8.43 -3.76
N TRP A 120 -2.74 7.16 -4.08
CA TRP A 120 -4.02 6.69 -4.62
C TRP A 120 -5.26 7.12 -3.83
N PRO A 121 -5.31 7.05 -2.48
CA PRO A 121 -6.49 7.48 -1.74
C PRO A 121 -6.58 9.00 -1.51
N GLY A 122 -5.68 9.80 -2.10
CA GLY A 122 -5.59 11.24 -1.88
C GLY A 122 -4.47 11.59 -0.93
N LEU A 123 -4.72 12.50 0.04
CA LEU A 123 -3.69 12.91 1.00
C LEU A 123 -3.38 11.76 1.96
N THR A 124 -2.09 11.48 2.13
CA THR A 124 -1.60 10.31 2.86
C THR A 124 -0.48 10.66 3.83
N ALA A 125 -0.46 9.95 4.96
CA ALA A 125 0.70 9.84 5.83
C ALA A 125 1.48 8.57 5.48
N PHE A 126 2.78 8.56 5.75
CA PHE A 126 3.67 7.44 5.44
C PHE A 126 4.17 6.80 6.74
N PRO A 127 3.90 5.50 7.00
CA PRO A 127 4.47 4.79 8.13
C PRO A 127 5.99 4.78 8.07
N ASP A 128 6.62 5.04 9.20
CA ASP A 128 8.06 4.89 9.39
C ASP A 128 8.36 3.44 9.76
N PHE A 129 8.68 2.60 8.78
CA PHE A 129 9.01 1.19 9.02
C PHE A 129 10.36 0.98 9.73
N THR A 130 11.11 2.04 10.03
CA THR A 130 12.30 1.98 10.88
C THR A 130 11.97 2.02 12.37
N ASN A 131 10.73 2.41 12.72
CA ASN A 131 10.18 2.36 14.06
C ASN A 131 9.56 0.98 14.36
N GLU A 132 9.98 0.34 15.45
CA GLU A 132 9.46 -0.99 15.87
C GLU A 132 7.94 -0.98 16.10
N ASN A 133 7.36 0.13 16.57
CA ASN A 133 5.92 0.26 16.76
C ASN A 133 5.15 0.19 15.44
N SER A 134 5.77 0.62 14.32
CA SER A 134 5.19 0.51 12.98
C SER A 134 5.10 -0.93 12.52
N ILE A 135 6.08 -1.76 12.91
CA ILE A 135 6.09 -3.20 12.58
C ILE A 135 4.94 -3.90 13.32
N GLU A 136 4.75 -3.61 14.61
CA GLU A 136 3.63 -4.15 15.39
C GLU A 136 2.29 -3.68 14.81
N TRP A 137 2.15 -2.38 14.54
CA TRP A 137 0.97 -1.81 13.90
C TRP A 137 0.63 -2.50 12.58
N TRP A 138 1.60 -2.59 11.66
CA TRP A 138 1.43 -3.21 10.35
C TRP A 138 0.98 -4.67 10.46
N THR A 139 1.61 -5.42 11.37
CA THR A 139 1.27 -6.83 11.61
C THR A 139 -0.17 -6.96 12.10
N ASN A 140 -0.60 -6.10 13.03
CA ASN A 140 -1.95 -6.14 13.59
C ASN A 140 -3.02 -5.75 12.56
N VAL A 141 -2.79 -4.71 11.75
CA VAL A 141 -3.76 -4.30 10.72
C VAL A 141 -3.83 -5.33 9.59
N ALA A 142 -2.70 -5.93 9.20
CA ALA A 142 -2.66 -7.00 8.20
C ALA A 142 -3.36 -8.26 8.72
N ALA A 143 -3.14 -8.67 9.98
CA ALA A 143 -3.83 -9.80 10.58
C ALA A 143 -5.36 -9.58 10.65
N THR A 144 -5.79 -8.39 11.06
CA THR A 144 -7.21 -8.03 11.10
C THR A 144 -7.84 -8.08 9.70
N PHE A 145 -7.11 -7.62 8.68
CA PHE A 145 -7.60 -7.67 7.30
C PHE A 145 -7.59 -9.10 6.73
N HIS A 146 -6.64 -9.93 7.15
CA HIS A 146 -6.57 -11.35 6.79
C HIS A 146 -7.80 -12.13 7.29
N ASP A 147 -8.36 -11.76 8.45
CA ASP A 147 -9.62 -12.33 8.95
C ASP A 147 -10.83 -11.99 8.05
N VAL A 148 -10.74 -10.91 7.27
CA VAL A 148 -11.77 -10.48 6.31
C VAL A 148 -11.55 -11.12 4.94
N ILE A 149 -10.33 -11.05 4.41
CA ILE A 149 -9.91 -11.67 3.14
C ILE A 149 -8.68 -12.53 3.44
N PRO A 150 -8.78 -13.88 3.36
CA PRO A 150 -7.67 -14.76 3.74
C PRO A 150 -6.62 -14.81 2.62
N PHE A 151 -5.81 -13.76 2.47
CA PHE A 151 -4.76 -13.69 1.45
C PHE A 151 -3.55 -14.57 1.81
N ASP A 152 -2.90 -15.15 0.80
CA ASP A 152 -1.74 -16.05 0.92
C ASP A 152 -0.39 -15.30 0.84
N GLY A 153 -0.41 -14.06 0.36
CA GLY A 153 0.75 -13.19 0.26
C GLY A 153 0.37 -11.73 0.09
N ILE A 154 1.33 -10.84 0.31
CA ILE A 154 1.18 -9.39 0.17
C ILE A 154 2.15 -8.90 -0.89
N TRP A 155 1.64 -8.12 -1.84
CA TRP A 155 2.44 -7.31 -2.75
C TRP A 155 2.55 -5.91 -2.15
N ILE A 156 3.77 -5.51 -1.77
CA ILE A 156 4.07 -4.14 -1.37
C ILE A 156 4.50 -3.34 -2.60
N ASP A 157 3.84 -2.21 -2.85
CA ASP A 157 4.16 -1.32 -3.98
C ASP A 157 4.33 0.14 -3.51
N MET A 158 4.78 1.01 -4.41
CA MET A 158 4.93 2.45 -4.19
C MET A 158 5.85 2.82 -3.00
N ASN A 159 6.81 1.96 -2.70
CA ASN A 159 7.60 1.97 -1.46
C ASN A 159 9.03 2.51 -1.62
N GLU A 160 9.28 3.34 -2.63
CA GLU A 160 10.48 4.16 -2.72
C GLU A 160 10.74 5.06 -1.50
N PRO A 161 9.75 5.72 -0.83
CA PRO A 161 8.30 5.78 -1.04
C PRO A 161 7.89 6.80 -2.13
N SER A 162 7.00 6.38 -3.02
CA SER A 162 6.49 7.24 -4.08
C SER A 162 5.45 8.24 -3.55
N ASN A 163 5.45 9.44 -4.14
CA ASN A 163 4.57 10.54 -3.79
C ASN A 163 4.13 11.30 -5.06
N PHE A 164 2.83 11.55 -5.21
CA PHE A 164 2.29 12.28 -6.37
C PHE A 164 2.48 13.80 -6.29
N VAL A 165 3.05 14.27 -5.17
CA VAL A 165 3.51 15.65 -4.99
C VAL A 165 4.98 15.63 -4.59
N ASP A 166 5.71 16.66 -4.98
CA ASP A 166 7.13 16.78 -4.64
C ASP A 166 7.27 17.19 -3.16
N GLY A 167 7.79 16.27 -2.34
CA GLY A 167 8.04 16.47 -0.92
C GLY A 167 6.81 16.29 -0.03
N SER A 168 5.93 17.28 0.01
CA SER A 168 4.69 17.22 0.81
C SER A 168 3.58 18.04 0.17
N HIS A 169 2.35 17.92 0.66
CA HIS A 169 1.22 18.73 0.19
C HIS A 169 1.42 20.25 0.36
N ILE A 170 2.41 20.67 1.17
CA ILE A 170 2.83 22.07 1.35
C ILE A 170 4.26 22.34 0.85
N GLY A 171 4.87 21.41 0.12
CA GLY A 171 6.27 21.45 -0.31
C GLY A 171 7.26 21.11 0.81
N CYS A 172 8.53 21.44 0.60
CA CYS A 172 9.61 21.21 1.57
C CYS A 172 10.13 22.52 2.16
N THR A 173 10.86 22.39 3.27
CA THR A 173 11.49 23.54 3.91
C THR A 173 12.76 23.96 3.17
N ASN A 174 13.13 25.24 3.26
CA ASN A 174 14.38 25.70 2.66
C ASN A 174 15.55 25.43 3.62
N ASN A 175 16.06 24.20 3.63
CA ASN A 175 17.22 23.77 4.41
C ASN A 175 18.23 22.99 3.54
N ALA A 176 19.40 22.69 4.10
CA ALA A 176 20.49 22.04 3.37
C ALA A 176 20.24 20.56 2.99
N LEU A 177 19.26 19.89 3.61
CA LEU A 177 18.83 18.53 3.25
C LEU A 177 17.89 18.57 2.05
N ASP A 178 16.87 19.42 2.11
CA ASP A 178 15.86 19.55 1.05
C ASP A 178 16.47 20.25 -0.19
N ASN A 179 17.43 21.16 0.01
CA ASN A 179 18.10 21.95 -1.02
C ASN A 179 19.63 21.89 -0.84
N PRO A 180 20.28 20.77 -1.18
CA PRO A 180 21.71 20.61 -0.99
C PRO A 180 22.52 21.46 -2.00
N PRO A 181 23.79 21.79 -1.68
CA PRO A 181 24.65 22.55 -2.59
C PRO A 181 24.99 21.79 -3.88
N PHE A 182 24.84 20.47 -3.89
CA PHE A 182 25.00 19.61 -5.05
C PHE A 182 23.84 18.62 -5.12
N VAL A 183 23.14 18.61 -6.25
CA VAL A 183 22.12 17.61 -6.57
C VAL A 183 22.69 16.70 -7.66
N PRO A 184 22.84 15.38 -7.43
CA PRO A 184 23.20 14.45 -8.49
C PRO A 184 22.18 14.49 -9.63
N HIS A 185 22.49 13.92 -10.79
CA HIS A 185 21.58 13.90 -11.94
C HIS A 185 20.42 12.89 -11.75
N VAL A 186 19.55 13.18 -10.79
CA VAL A 186 18.33 12.45 -10.47
C VAL A 186 17.16 12.96 -11.31
N LEU A 187 16.18 12.10 -11.56
CA LEU A 187 14.94 12.50 -12.23
C LEU A 187 14.24 13.61 -11.43
N GLY A 188 13.76 14.65 -12.12
CA GLY A 188 13.07 15.79 -11.48
C GLY A 188 13.99 16.90 -10.93
N ASN A 189 15.31 16.71 -10.96
CA ASN A 189 16.32 17.71 -10.54
C ASN A 189 16.25 18.17 -9.07
N THR A 190 15.46 17.53 -8.22
CA THR A 190 15.44 17.72 -6.76
C THR A 190 15.48 16.36 -6.06
N LEU A 191 15.94 16.32 -4.81
CA LEU A 191 16.00 15.06 -4.05
C LEU A 191 14.61 14.56 -3.63
N TYR A 192 13.62 15.44 -3.56
CA TYR A 192 12.24 15.14 -3.17
C TYR A 192 11.28 15.01 -4.36
N ALA A 193 11.78 14.99 -5.60
CA ALA A 193 10.94 14.78 -6.77
C ALA A 193 10.26 13.42 -6.68
N PHE A 194 8.93 13.40 -6.75
CA PHE A 194 8.10 12.20 -6.64
C PHE A 194 8.27 11.40 -5.33
N THR A 195 8.80 12.00 -4.26
CA THR A 195 8.96 11.35 -2.94
C THR A 195 8.72 12.36 -1.80
N VAL A 196 9.05 11.99 -0.56
CA VAL A 196 8.90 12.85 0.62
C VAL A 196 10.12 13.76 0.83
N CYS A 197 9.99 14.82 1.63
CA CYS A 197 11.10 15.74 1.87
C CYS A 197 12.29 15.02 2.56
N PRO A 198 13.55 15.18 2.09
CA PRO A 198 14.74 14.64 2.74
C PRO A 198 14.85 14.98 4.23
N SER A 199 14.36 16.16 4.63
CA SER A 199 14.35 16.58 6.02
C SER A 199 13.24 15.95 6.88
N ALA A 200 12.32 15.18 6.30
CA ALA A 200 11.33 14.41 7.04
C ALA A 200 12.04 13.45 8.01
N GLN A 201 11.44 13.21 9.16
CA GLN A 201 12.06 12.43 10.23
C GLN A 201 11.46 11.02 10.32
N GLN A 202 12.34 10.04 10.42
CA GLN A 202 12.09 8.65 10.80
C GLN A 202 12.84 8.37 12.12
N ALA A 203 12.56 7.23 12.75
CA ALA A 203 13.17 6.83 14.01
C ALA A 203 14.68 6.63 13.90
N LEU A 204 15.17 6.11 12.76
CA LEU A 204 16.61 5.88 12.55
C LEU A 204 17.35 7.09 12.00
N SER A 205 16.70 7.93 11.18
CA SER A 205 17.35 9.06 10.50
C SER A 205 16.35 10.05 9.92
N SER A 206 16.87 11.14 9.37
CA SER A 206 16.14 11.86 8.32
C SER A 206 15.90 10.92 7.12
N HIS A 207 14.88 11.23 6.30
CA HIS A 207 14.59 10.49 5.08
C HIS A 207 15.79 10.43 4.12
#